data_AF-A0AAN7NWN0-F1
#
_entry.id   AF-A0AAN7NWN0-F1
#
_cell.length_a   1.000
_cell.length_b   1.000
_cell.length_c   1.000
_cell.angle_alpha   90.00
_cell.angle_beta   90.00
_cell.angle_gamma   90.00
#
_symmetry.space_group_name_H-M   'P 1'
#
loop_
_entity.id
_entity.type
_entity.pdbx_description
1 polymer ?
#
loop_
_entity_poly.entity_id
_entity_poly.type
_entity_poly.pdbx_seq_one_letter_code
_entity_poly.pdbx_strand_id
1 'polypeptide(L)'
;MKTNFILSSMLFLLFLCVVQIIAKCPDDCKQSNFLYESFQCKPNCIDTDDCPISYDCSSINQHDDMCFFNGNNFKIGESASNSLTWENCMGCSCSENRNNKTNFICYYADCARPFQIDEGCVYKYILGQCCVQGVLCPPFNKCLLEGEIFQEENGKFYHPKDNCTKCACERGESTEGVIKCEKQYCKDLLFHQEDIRRMCAPFYNHVLYDCCPSQWICPENKIIFDEPVESHEDITCLFGDKTLKKKQKFYIDHEMGKIVCECKLPPFATCSLLETN
;
A
#
# COMPACT_ATOMS: atom_id res chain seq x y z
N MET A 1 24.96 63.44 -14.11
CA MET A 1 23.68 62.75 -14.39
C MET A 1 23.95 61.26 -14.57
N LYS A 2 23.90 60.49 -13.49
CA LYS A 2 23.96 59.02 -13.49
C LYS A 2 23.16 58.54 -12.30
N THR A 3 21.87 58.35 -12.50
CA THR A 3 20.97 57.67 -11.56
C THR A 3 19.75 57.25 -12.38
N ASN A 4 19.22 56.06 -12.09
CA ASN A 4 18.00 55.44 -12.63
C ASN A 4 18.20 54.42 -13.77
N PHE A 5 18.86 53.30 -13.49
CA PHE A 5 18.66 52.09 -14.32
C PHE A 5 18.72 50.75 -13.58
N ILE A 6 18.70 50.72 -12.24
CA ILE A 6 18.89 49.48 -11.46
C ILE A 6 17.63 49.05 -10.68
N LEU A 7 16.61 49.90 -10.53
CA LEU A 7 15.44 49.56 -9.72
C LEU A 7 14.35 48.71 -10.40
N SER A 8 14.43 48.44 -11.72
CA SER A 8 13.34 47.73 -12.41
C SER A 8 13.50 46.21 -12.49
N SER A 9 14.65 45.64 -12.09
CA SER A 9 14.94 44.21 -12.32
C SER A 9 14.81 43.32 -11.07
N MET A 10 14.59 43.88 -9.87
CA MET A 10 14.39 43.09 -8.64
C MET A 10 12.92 42.80 -8.30
N LEU A 11 11.95 43.41 -8.98
CA LEU A 11 10.53 43.17 -8.69
C LEU A 11 9.94 41.96 -9.43
N PHE A 12 10.62 41.42 -10.45
CA PHE A 12 10.09 40.33 -11.27
C PHE A 12 10.47 38.91 -10.79
N LEU A 13 11.39 38.79 -9.84
CA LEU A 13 11.84 37.50 -9.27
C LEU A 13 11.07 37.07 -8.01
N LEU A 14 10.12 37.89 -7.54
CA LEU A 14 9.31 37.61 -6.34
C LEU A 14 7.93 36.97 -6.66
N PHE A 15 7.62 36.68 -7.93
CA PHE A 15 6.28 36.24 -8.36
C PHE A 15 6.16 34.74 -8.73
N LEU A 16 7.19 33.92 -8.51
CA LEU A 16 7.18 32.49 -8.86
C LEU A 16 7.45 31.54 -7.68
N CYS A 17 7.16 31.95 -6.46
CA CYS A 17 6.86 31.02 -5.37
C CYS A 17 5.35 30.92 -5.21
N VAL A 18 4.66 30.45 -6.24
CA VAL A 18 3.33 29.85 -6.04
C VAL A 18 3.62 28.55 -5.28
N VAL A 19 3.62 28.65 -3.96
CA VAL A 19 3.48 27.50 -3.08
C VAL A 19 2.17 26.87 -3.49
N GLN A 20 2.22 25.80 -4.29
CA GLN A 20 1.07 24.94 -4.47
C GLN A 20 0.77 24.38 -3.09
N ILE A 21 -0.24 24.93 -2.44
CA ILE A 21 -0.86 24.30 -1.28
C ILE A 21 -1.43 23.00 -1.82
N ILE A 22 -0.69 21.92 -1.65
CA ILE A 22 -1.20 20.57 -1.89
C ILE A 22 -2.28 20.39 -0.84
N ALA A 23 -3.54 20.61 -1.22
CA ALA A 23 -4.68 20.28 -0.40
C ALA A 23 -4.53 18.80 0.00
N LYS A 24 -4.29 18.55 1.29
CA LYS A 24 -4.28 17.21 1.83
C LYS A 24 -5.71 16.87 2.19
N CYS A 25 -6.15 15.70 1.75
CA CYS A 25 -7.42 15.14 2.15
C CYS A 25 -7.37 14.76 3.64
N PRO A 26 -8.52 14.63 4.32
CA PRO A 26 -8.57 14.16 5.70
C PRO A 26 -7.97 12.75 5.83
N ASP A 27 -7.24 12.50 6.91
CA ASP A 27 -6.62 11.20 7.18
C ASP A 27 -7.64 10.14 7.70
N ASP A 28 -8.82 10.56 8.19
CA ASP A 28 -9.82 9.72 8.88
C ASP A 28 -10.87 9.06 7.95
N CYS A 29 -10.48 8.74 6.72
CA CYS A 29 -11.39 8.14 5.75
C CYS A 29 -11.58 6.63 5.97
N LYS A 30 -12.82 6.20 6.23
CA LYS A 30 -13.17 4.78 6.46
C LYS A 30 -13.07 3.89 5.22
N GLN A 31 -13.08 4.46 4.02
CA GLN A 31 -13.08 3.69 2.79
C GLN A 31 -11.65 3.27 2.44
N SER A 32 -11.43 1.95 2.27
CA SER A 32 -10.10 1.36 2.06
C SER A 32 -9.34 2.07 0.93
N ASN A 33 -8.46 2.97 1.34
CA ASN A 33 -7.49 3.71 0.55
C ASN A 33 -6.08 3.10 0.65
N PHE A 34 -5.94 2.07 1.47
CA PHE A 34 -4.65 1.54 1.90
C PHE A 34 -3.79 1.04 0.73
N LEU A 35 -4.41 0.40 -0.27
CA LEU A 35 -3.70 -0.01 -1.48
C LEU A 35 -3.05 1.19 -2.19
N TYR A 36 -3.81 2.28 -2.33
CA TYR A 36 -3.33 3.50 -3.00
C TYR A 36 -2.26 4.22 -2.18
N GLU A 37 -2.41 4.28 -0.86
CA GLU A 37 -1.38 4.78 0.05
C GLU A 37 -0.09 3.96 -0.06
N SER A 38 -0.23 2.62 -0.07
CA SER A 38 0.91 1.70 -0.22
C SER A 38 1.62 1.87 -1.56
N PHE A 39 0.91 2.30 -2.61
CA PHE A 39 1.49 2.57 -3.92
C PHE A 39 2.05 3.99 -4.04
N GLN A 40 1.90 4.80 -2.99
CA GLN A 40 2.25 6.22 -3.00
C GLN A 40 1.49 6.99 -4.10
N CYS A 41 0.24 6.58 -4.38
CA CYS A 41 -0.64 7.34 -5.27
C CYS A 41 -1.11 8.61 -4.58
N LYS A 42 -1.32 9.67 -5.36
CA LYS A 42 -1.77 10.96 -4.81
C LYS A 42 -3.29 10.99 -4.73
N PRO A 43 -3.89 11.31 -3.58
CA PRO A 43 -5.35 11.44 -3.49
C PRO A 43 -5.82 12.71 -4.21
N ASN A 44 -6.99 12.63 -4.85
CA ASN A 44 -7.69 13.77 -5.42
C ASN A 44 -8.98 14.00 -4.63
N CYS A 45 -9.13 15.19 -4.07
CA CYS A 45 -10.29 15.61 -3.28
C CYS A 45 -10.97 16.82 -3.91
N ILE A 46 -12.31 16.87 -3.80
CA ILE A 46 -13.11 18.03 -4.25
C ILE A 46 -12.93 19.18 -3.24
N ASP A 47 -13.05 18.87 -1.95
CA ASP A 47 -12.87 19.78 -0.83
C ASP A 47 -11.89 19.19 0.20
N THR A 48 -11.26 20.05 1.02
CA THR A 48 -10.25 19.63 2.02
C THR A 48 -10.81 18.80 3.17
N ASP A 49 -12.13 18.85 3.38
CA ASP A 49 -12.83 18.15 4.45
C ASP A 49 -13.45 16.82 3.97
N ASP A 50 -13.36 16.52 2.67
CA ASP A 50 -13.96 15.35 2.05
C ASP A 50 -12.94 14.25 1.75
N CYS A 51 -13.40 13.00 1.84
CA CYS A 51 -12.59 11.86 1.49
C CYS A 51 -12.20 11.85 0.01
N PRO A 52 -11.04 11.24 -0.32
CA PRO A 52 -10.59 11.10 -1.71
C PRO A 52 -11.65 10.47 -2.61
N ILE A 53 -11.95 11.15 -3.71
CA ILE A 53 -12.90 10.68 -4.72
C ILE A 53 -12.22 9.89 -5.83
N SER A 54 -10.90 10.03 -5.97
CA SER A 54 -10.03 9.27 -6.87
C SER A 54 -8.57 9.37 -6.44
N TYR A 55 -7.70 8.57 -7.05
CA TYR A 55 -6.25 8.64 -6.87
C TYR A 55 -5.53 8.81 -8.21
N ASP A 56 -4.46 9.57 -8.22
CA ASP A 56 -3.49 9.62 -9.31
C ASP A 56 -2.35 8.64 -9.02
N CYS A 57 -2.38 7.51 -9.74
CA CYS A 57 -1.35 6.46 -9.72
C CYS A 57 -0.46 6.49 -10.97
N SER A 58 -0.38 7.63 -11.68
CA SER A 58 0.39 7.75 -12.93
C SER A 58 1.87 7.41 -12.76
N SER A 59 2.44 7.59 -11.56
CA SER A 59 3.81 7.23 -11.19
C SER A 59 4.18 5.77 -11.46
N ILE A 60 3.22 4.84 -11.35
CA ILE A 60 3.45 3.40 -11.56
C ILE A 60 3.72 3.07 -13.04
N ASN A 61 3.18 3.89 -13.95
CA ASN A 61 3.15 3.63 -15.40
C ASN A 61 4.12 4.52 -16.19
N GLN A 62 5.03 5.25 -15.53
CA GLN A 62 5.90 6.23 -16.21
C GLN A 62 7.01 5.58 -17.04
N HIS A 63 7.46 4.39 -16.65
CA HIS A 63 8.67 3.77 -17.18
C HIS A 63 8.47 2.26 -17.35
N ASP A 64 8.34 1.81 -18.59
CA ASP A 64 8.30 0.37 -18.92
C ASP A 64 9.68 -0.30 -18.71
N ASP A 65 10.75 0.49 -18.71
CA ASP A 65 12.15 0.10 -18.54
C ASP A 65 12.63 0.14 -17.07
N MET A 66 11.75 0.45 -16.12
CA MET A 66 12.07 0.49 -14.69
C MET A 66 11.02 -0.24 -13.84
N CYS A 67 11.46 -0.82 -12.73
CA CYS A 67 10.55 -1.33 -11.71
C CYS A 67 10.16 -0.20 -10.75
N PHE A 68 8.92 -0.20 -10.26
CA PHE A 68 8.41 0.81 -9.34
C PHE A 68 7.99 0.15 -8.03
N PHE A 69 8.53 0.61 -6.91
CA PHE A 69 8.11 0.12 -5.60
C PHE A 69 8.20 1.22 -4.55
N ASN A 70 7.10 1.39 -3.79
CA ASN A 70 6.98 2.36 -2.70
C ASN A 70 7.50 3.77 -3.08
N GLY A 71 7.02 4.32 -4.20
CA GLY A 71 7.40 5.66 -4.64
C GLY A 71 8.78 5.78 -5.32
N ASN A 72 9.54 4.69 -5.44
CA ASN A 72 10.89 4.69 -5.99
C ASN A 72 10.94 3.91 -7.31
N ASN A 73 11.73 4.43 -8.27
CA ASN A 73 12.06 3.75 -9.52
C ASN A 73 13.39 3.02 -9.37
N PHE A 74 13.46 1.79 -9.87
CA PHE A 74 14.63 0.93 -9.81
C PHE A 74 15.00 0.50 -11.23
N LYS A 75 16.26 0.66 -11.59
CA LYS A 75 16.80 0.18 -12.87
C LYS A 75 17.04 -1.32 -12.80
N ILE A 76 17.13 -1.95 -13.98
CA ILE A 76 17.51 -3.36 -14.09
C ILE A 76 18.85 -3.59 -13.36
N GLY A 77 18.86 -4.58 -12.47
CA GLY A 77 19.99 -4.93 -11.60
C GLY A 77 20.00 -4.23 -10.24
N GLU A 78 19.17 -3.20 -10.01
CA GLU A 78 19.07 -2.54 -8.72
C GLU A 78 18.18 -3.33 -7.74
N SER A 79 18.61 -3.40 -6.48
CA SER A 79 17.89 -4.07 -5.41
C SER A 79 16.98 -3.10 -4.67
N ALA A 80 15.73 -3.48 -4.48
CA ALA A 80 14.79 -2.82 -3.58
C ALA A 80 15.04 -3.22 -2.12
N SER A 81 16.30 -3.26 -1.67
CA SER A 81 16.67 -3.65 -0.30
C SER A 81 16.40 -2.51 0.70
N ASN A 82 15.15 -2.10 0.80
CA ASN A 82 14.67 -1.18 1.82
C ASN A 82 14.10 -1.96 3.01
N SER A 83 13.88 -1.27 4.14
CA SER A 83 13.27 -1.82 5.36
C SER A 83 11.96 -2.56 5.09
N LEU A 84 11.20 -2.12 4.08
CA LEU A 84 9.94 -2.72 3.70
C LEU A 84 10.15 -4.15 3.22
N THR A 85 10.94 -4.41 2.17
CA THR A 85 11.11 -5.80 1.67
C THR A 85 11.68 -6.72 2.74
N TRP A 86 12.56 -6.17 3.60
CA TRP A 86 13.16 -6.90 4.71
C TRP A 86 12.17 -7.30 5.82
N GLU A 87 11.16 -6.48 6.12
CA GLU A 87 10.07 -6.86 7.05
C GLU A 87 9.43 -8.18 6.65
N ASN A 88 9.37 -8.44 5.34
CA ASN A 88 8.71 -9.59 4.75
C ASN A 88 9.65 -10.74 4.38
N CYS A 89 10.89 -10.69 4.84
CA CYS A 89 11.92 -11.70 4.57
C CYS A 89 12.32 -11.75 3.11
N MET A 90 12.28 -10.64 2.38
CA MET A 90 12.52 -10.66 0.94
C MET A 90 13.65 -9.73 0.54
N GLY A 91 14.52 -10.26 -0.32
CA GLY A 91 15.35 -9.44 -1.19
C GLY A 91 14.72 -9.42 -2.58
N CYS A 92 14.47 -8.24 -3.12
CA CYS A 92 13.91 -8.07 -4.45
C CYS A 92 14.87 -7.26 -5.31
N SER A 93 15.12 -7.71 -6.53
CA SER A 93 15.92 -6.99 -7.51
C SER A 93 15.11 -6.77 -8.77
N CYS A 94 15.21 -5.56 -9.35
CA CYS A 94 14.57 -5.26 -10.61
C CYS A 94 15.28 -6.02 -11.74
N SER A 95 14.49 -6.70 -12.58
CA SER A 95 14.98 -7.49 -13.70
C SER A 95 14.07 -7.29 -14.90
N GLU A 96 14.57 -7.67 -16.07
CA GLU A 96 13.76 -7.85 -17.27
C GLU A 96 13.26 -9.30 -17.33
N ASN A 97 11.99 -9.47 -17.71
CA ASN A 97 11.40 -10.77 -17.97
C ASN A 97 11.54 -11.19 -19.44
N ARG A 98 11.06 -12.40 -19.78
CA ARG A 98 11.17 -12.95 -21.15
C ARG A 98 10.42 -12.15 -22.23
N ASN A 99 9.53 -11.24 -21.84
CA ASN A 99 8.74 -10.39 -22.73
C ASN A 99 9.31 -8.96 -22.83
N ASN A 100 10.55 -8.74 -22.39
CA ASN A 100 11.21 -7.43 -22.31
C ASN A 100 10.45 -6.42 -21.44
N LYS A 101 9.76 -6.90 -20.41
CA LYS A 101 9.09 -6.07 -19.41
C LYS A 101 9.85 -6.12 -18.11
N THR A 102 9.90 -5.00 -17.42
CA THR A 102 10.55 -4.90 -16.11
C THR A 102 9.64 -5.37 -14.98
N ASN A 103 10.18 -6.23 -14.12
CA ASN A 103 9.53 -6.72 -12.91
C ASN A 103 10.55 -6.99 -11.80
N PHE A 104 10.08 -7.08 -10.56
CA PHE A 104 10.93 -7.55 -9.47
C PHE A 104 11.04 -9.07 -9.51
N ILE A 105 12.26 -9.56 -9.31
CA ILE A 105 12.53 -10.94 -8.93
C ILE A 105 12.86 -10.91 -7.43
N CYS A 106 12.01 -11.55 -6.64
CA CYS A 106 12.15 -11.62 -5.20
C CYS A 106 12.57 -13.02 -4.76
N TYR A 107 13.44 -13.09 -3.76
CA TYR A 107 13.83 -14.30 -3.08
C TYR A 107 13.58 -14.15 -1.59
N TYR A 108 13.18 -15.25 -0.94
CA TYR A 108 13.05 -15.28 0.50
C TYR A 108 14.43 -15.40 1.14
N ALA A 109 14.71 -14.53 2.09
CA ALA A 109 15.85 -14.63 2.96
C ALA A 109 15.66 -15.84 3.88
N ASP A 110 16.66 -16.70 3.95
CA ASP A 110 16.70 -17.77 4.93
C ASP A 110 17.15 -17.19 6.27
N CYS A 111 16.25 -17.20 7.25
CA CYS A 111 16.57 -16.74 8.59
C CYS A 111 17.25 -17.88 9.34
N ALA A 112 18.57 -17.76 9.54
CA ALA A 112 19.29 -18.64 10.45
C ALA A 112 18.65 -18.53 11.85
N ARG A 113 18.02 -19.61 12.32
CA ARG A 113 17.48 -19.64 13.68
C ARG A 113 18.63 -19.93 14.65
N PRO A 114 18.84 -19.10 15.68
CA PRO A 114 19.75 -19.46 16.74
C PRO A 114 19.27 -20.76 17.41
N PHE A 115 20.21 -21.62 17.79
CA PHE A 115 19.90 -22.87 18.49
C PHE A 115 19.39 -22.60 19.91
N GLN A 116 18.63 -23.58 20.41
CA GLN A 116 18.15 -23.82 21.79
C GLN A 116 18.09 -22.58 22.70
N ILE A 117 16.88 -22.09 22.96
CA ILE A 117 16.62 -21.03 23.94
C ILE A 117 16.44 -21.63 25.34
N ASP A 118 16.85 -20.87 26.35
CA ASP A 118 16.65 -21.24 27.76
C ASP A 118 15.16 -21.32 28.11
N GLU A 119 14.83 -22.14 29.13
CA GLU A 119 13.47 -22.31 29.60
C GLU A 119 12.87 -20.98 30.07
N GLY A 120 11.68 -20.66 29.56
CA GLY A 120 10.98 -19.41 29.86
C GLY A 120 11.37 -18.22 28.99
N CYS A 121 12.39 -18.33 28.14
CA CYS A 121 12.73 -17.29 27.17
C CYS A 121 11.96 -17.45 25.85
N VAL A 122 11.83 -16.37 25.08
CA VAL A 122 11.16 -16.32 23.78
C VAL A 122 12.04 -15.64 22.72
N TYR A 123 11.77 -15.88 21.45
CA TYR A 123 12.47 -15.16 20.38
C TYR A 123 12.01 -13.70 20.30
N LYS A 124 12.98 -12.79 20.18
CA LYS A 124 12.73 -11.37 20.00
C LYS A 124 12.52 -11.04 18.52
N TYR A 125 11.37 -10.46 18.22
CA TYR A 125 11.03 -9.91 16.91
C TYR A 125 10.93 -8.39 17.00
N ILE A 126 11.49 -7.70 16.00
CA ILE A 126 11.46 -6.23 15.92
C ILE A 126 10.63 -5.83 14.69
N LEU A 127 9.86 -4.75 14.80
CA LEU A 127 9.14 -4.17 13.65
C LEU A 127 10.09 -3.82 12.51
N GLY A 128 9.59 -3.87 11.28
CA GLY A 128 10.40 -3.70 10.07
C GLY A 128 11.43 -4.82 9.78
N GLN A 129 11.53 -5.85 10.63
CA GLN A 129 12.50 -6.93 10.45
C GLN A 129 11.83 -8.30 10.41
N CYS A 130 12.20 -9.12 9.44
CA CYS A 130 11.68 -10.46 9.32
C CYS A 130 12.28 -11.43 10.34
N CYS A 131 13.61 -11.50 10.40
CA CYS A 131 14.28 -12.55 11.14
C CYS A 131 14.30 -12.27 12.64
N VAL A 132 14.42 -13.34 13.42
CA VAL A 132 14.70 -13.27 14.86
C VAL A 132 15.95 -12.43 15.10
N GLN A 133 15.85 -11.46 16.00
CA GLN A 133 16.96 -10.56 16.34
C GLN A 133 17.64 -10.90 17.66
N GLY A 134 17.11 -11.86 18.38
CA GLY A 134 17.67 -12.33 19.64
C GLY A 134 16.66 -13.10 20.45
N VAL A 135 16.92 -13.15 21.75
CA VAL A 135 16.11 -13.86 22.74
C VAL A 135 15.73 -12.87 23.84
N LEU A 136 14.48 -12.93 24.29
CA LEU A 136 13.94 -12.18 25.41
C LEU A 136 13.66 -13.16 26.55
N CYS A 137 14.17 -12.88 27.74
CA CYS A 137 13.95 -13.69 28.94
C CYS A 137 13.19 -12.88 30.00
N PRO A 138 12.46 -13.55 30.91
CA PRO A 138 11.74 -12.88 31.99
C PRO A 138 12.66 -12.01 32.87
N PRO A 139 12.13 -10.95 33.49
CA PRO A 139 10.73 -10.50 33.43
C PRO A 139 10.43 -9.73 32.14
N PHE A 140 9.20 -9.91 31.64
CA PHE A 140 8.71 -9.24 30.44
C PHE A 140 8.01 -7.92 30.79
N ASN A 141 8.21 -6.92 29.94
CA ASN A 141 7.49 -5.65 30.08
C ASN A 141 6.04 -5.79 29.60
N LYS A 142 5.18 -4.90 30.12
CA LYS A 142 3.79 -4.77 29.69
C LYS A 142 3.57 -3.41 29.07
N CYS A 143 2.82 -3.39 27.99
CA CYS A 143 2.40 -2.18 27.30
C CYS A 143 0.89 -2.02 27.41
N LEU A 144 0.43 -0.77 27.52
CA LEU A 144 -0.99 -0.43 27.46
C LEU A 144 -1.28 0.27 26.14
N LEU A 145 -2.23 -0.26 25.37
CA LEU A 145 -2.72 0.38 24.15
C LEU A 145 -4.25 0.40 24.21
N GLU A 146 -4.83 1.60 24.28
CA GLU A 146 -6.29 1.80 24.26
C GLU A 146 -7.08 1.02 25.34
N GLY A 147 -6.46 0.74 26.48
CA GLY A 147 -7.06 -0.02 27.58
C GLY A 147 -6.81 -1.52 27.54
N GLU A 148 -6.15 -2.03 26.48
CA GLU A 148 -5.71 -3.41 26.37
C GLU A 148 -4.24 -3.56 26.75
N ILE A 149 -3.91 -4.68 27.42
CA ILE A 149 -2.56 -4.98 27.88
C ILE A 149 -1.89 -5.94 26.90
N PHE A 150 -0.78 -5.51 26.32
CA PHE A 150 0.08 -6.29 25.45
C PHE A 150 1.37 -6.67 26.18
N GLN A 151 1.78 -7.93 26.05
CA GLN A 151 2.99 -8.43 26.68
C GLN A 151 4.13 -8.48 25.66
N GLU A 152 5.36 -8.14 26.07
CA GLU A 152 6.54 -8.08 25.21
C GLU A 152 6.83 -9.43 24.53
N GLU A 153 6.59 -10.53 25.22
CA GLU A 153 6.80 -11.90 24.75
C GLU A 153 5.87 -12.33 23.61
N ASN A 154 4.74 -11.64 23.43
CA ASN A 154 3.83 -11.90 22.31
C ASN A 154 4.39 -11.39 20.98
N GLY A 155 5.43 -10.55 21.00
CA GLY A 155 6.06 -10.01 19.82
C GLY A 155 5.16 -9.03 19.06
N LYS A 156 4.95 -9.29 17.76
CA LYS A 156 4.20 -8.42 16.85
C LYS A 156 2.70 -8.78 16.87
N PHE A 157 1.84 -7.77 16.78
CA PHE A 157 0.39 -7.92 16.73
C PHE A 157 -0.24 -6.87 15.80
N TYR A 158 -1.51 -7.04 15.43
CA TYR A 158 -2.25 -6.02 14.66
C TYR A 158 -2.92 -5.02 15.60
N HIS A 159 -2.96 -3.74 15.20
CA HIS A 159 -3.59 -2.70 16.00
C HIS A 159 -5.10 -3.01 16.17
N PRO A 160 -5.66 -2.94 17.39
CA PRO A 160 -7.04 -3.37 17.67
C PRO A 160 -8.11 -2.66 16.85
N LYS A 161 -7.89 -1.38 16.53
CA LYS A 161 -8.81 -0.55 15.73
C LYS A 161 -8.40 -0.36 14.28
N ASP A 162 -7.21 -0.82 13.90
CA ASP A 162 -6.66 -0.65 12.55
C ASP A 162 -5.90 -1.92 12.16
N ASN A 163 -6.59 -2.83 11.49
CA ASN A 163 -6.04 -4.09 10.99
C ASN A 163 -4.91 -3.88 9.96
N CYS A 164 -4.70 -2.66 9.46
CA CYS A 164 -3.63 -2.32 8.52
C CYS A 164 -2.37 -1.80 9.20
N THR A 165 -2.39 -1.69 10.53
CA THR A 165 -1.24 -1.28 11.32
C THR A 165 -0.74 -2.46 12.15
N LYS A 166 0.56 -2.73 12.08
CA LYS A 166 1.23 -3.72 12.93
C LYS A 166 1.92 -3.00 14.06
N CYS A 167 1.83 -3.55 15.26
CA CYS A 167 2.44 -3.02 16.46
C CYS A 167 3.31 -4.07 17.14
N ALA A 168 4.18 -3.61 18.03
CA ALA A 168 4.94 -4.45 18.94
C ALA A 168 5.07 -3.74 20.28
N CYS A 169 5.01 -4.53 21.36
CA CYS A 169 5.39 -4.07 22.69
C CYS A 169 6.90 -4.28 22.83
N GLU A 170 7.66 -3.20 22.97
CA GLU A 170 9.11 -3.23 23.15
C GLU A 170 9.49 -2.82 24.57
N ARG A 171 10.63 -3.30 25.08
CA ARG A 171 11.20 -2.83 26.35
C ARG A 171 11.44 -1.32 26.34
N GLY A 172 10.86 -0.64 27.33
CA GLY A 172 11.10 0.77 27.63
C GLY A 172 12.23 0.98 28.63
N GLU A 173 12.46 2.21 29.05
CA GLU A 173 13.46 2.57 30.08
C GLU A 173 13.07 2.11 31.51
N SER A 174 11.81 1.70 31.71
CA SER A 174 11.26 1.23 32.98
C SER A 174 10.61 -0.16 32.85
N THR A 175 9.87 -0.59 33.86
CA THR A 175 9.03 -1.80 33.81
C THR A 175 7.84 -1.68 32.85
N GLU A 176 7.56 -0.46 32.38
CA GLU A 176 6.57 -0.20 31.34
C GLU A 176 7.23 -0.33 29.97
N GLY A 177 6.58 -1.11 29.09
CA GLY A 177 7.00 -1.22 27.70
C GLY A 177 6.49 -0.04 26.86
N VAL A 178 7.07 0.14 25.69
CA VAL A 178 6.69 1.15 24.71
C VAL A 178 6.03 0.43 23.52
N ILE A 179 4.84 0.90 23.14
CA ILE A 179 4.21 0.48 21.90
C ILE A 179 4.86 1.21 20.74
N LYS A 180 5.33 0.44 19.76
CA LYS A 180 5.62 0.96 18.42
C LYS A 180 4.62 0.36 17.45
N CYS A 181 4.16 1.18 16.51
CA CYS A 181 3.23 0.79 15.47
C CYS A 181 3.70 1.34 14.13
N GLU A 182 3.56 0.53 13.10
CA GLU A 182 3.91 0.86 11.72
C GLU A 182 2.76 0.40 10.81
N LYS A 183 2.33 1.27 9.90
CA LYS A 183 1.42 0.86 8.82
C LYS A 183 2.12 -0.23 8.02
N GLN A 184 1.40 -1.31 7.72
CA GLN A 184 1.93 -2.31 6.80
C GLN A 184 2.02 -1.73 5.39
N TYR A 185 2.45 -2.54 4.43
CA TYR A 185 2.39 -2.16 3.02
C TYR A 185 1.99 -3.38 2.20
N CYS A 186 1.35 -3.12 1.08
CA CYS A 186 0.92 -4.14 0.14
C CYS A 186 2.09 -4.49 -0.80
N LYS A 187 2.34 -5.79 -0.94
CA LYS A 187 3.45 -6.32 -1.74
C LYS A 187 3.13 -6.35 -3.23
N ASP A 188 1.95 -5.91 -3.62
CA ASP A 188 1.40 -6.05 -4.96
C ASP A 188 2.31 -5.43 -6.02
N LEU A 189 2.98 -4.31 -5.76
CA LEU A 189 3.97 -3.75 -6.70
C LEU A 189 5.21 -4.62 -6.90
N LEU A 190 5.54 -5.51 -5.96
CA LEU A 190 6.65 -6.46 -6.10
C LEU A 190 6.28 -7.66 -6.98
N PHE A 191 5.01 -8.09 -6.95
CA PHE A 191 4.60 -9.36 -7.57
C PHE A 191 3.61 -9.22 -8.73
N HIS A 192 2.84 -8.14 -8.75
CA HIS A 192 1.71 -7.90 -9.64
C HIS A 192 1.86 -6.60 -10.45
N GLN A 193 3.08 -6.10 -10.62
CA GLN A 193 3.34 -4.84 -11.36
C GLN A 193 2.76 -4.88 -12.78
N GLU A 194 2.85 -6.02 -13.47
CA GLU A 194 2.26 -6.18 -14.80
C GLU A 194 0.73 -6.13 -14.77
N ASP A 195 0.10 -6.77 -13.78
CA ASP A 195 -1.35 -6.79 -13.62
C ASP A 195 -1.87 -5.38 -13.30
N ILE A 196 -1.17 -4.66 -12.42
CA ILE A 196 -1.46 -3.27 -12.06
C ILE A 196 -1.34 -2.37 -13.31
N ARG A 197 -0.26 -2.50 -14.08
CA ARG A 197 -0.06 -1.75 -15.34
C ARG A 197 -1.15 -2.02 -16.37
N ARG A 198 -1.66 -3.25 -16.41
CA ARG A 198 -2.77 -3.67 -17.27
C ARG A 198 -4.15 -3.26 -16.74
N MET A 199 -4.20 -2.46 -15.68
CA MET A 199 -5.45 -2.05 -15.04
C MET A 199 -6.31 -3.25 -14.65
N CYS A 200 -5.69 -4.32 -14.15
CA CYS A 200 -6.44 -5.40 -13.52
C CYS A 200 -7.08 -4.87 -12.22
N ALA A 201 -8.16 -5.51 -11.77
CA ALA A 201 -8.87 -5.11 -10.57
C ALA A 201 -8.35 -5.87 -9.34
N PRO A 202 -7.95 -5.19 -8.24
CA PRO A 202 -7.61 -5.86 -7.00
C PRO A 202 -8.82 -6.64 -6.46
N PHE A 203 -8.57 -7.88 -6.04
CA PHE A 203 -9.57 -8.75 -5.42
C PHE A 203 -9.27 -8.96 -3.94
N TYR A 204 -10.29 -8.75 -3.13
CA TYR A 204 -10.27 -8.96 -1.69
C TYR A 204 -11.16 -10.15 -1.37
N ASN A 205 -10.58 -11.20 -0.76
CA ASN A 205 -11.28 -12.43 -0.44
C ASN A 205 -12.37 -12.19 0.62
N HIS A 206 -12.14 -11.24 1.54
CA HIS A 206 -13.11 -10.81 2.53
C HIS A 206 -13.53 -9.36 2.31
N VAL A 207 -14.84 -9.10 2.42
CA VAL A 207 -15.45 -7.79 2.12
C VAL A 207 -14.98 -6.68 3.07
N LEU A 208 -14.47 -7.01 4.25
CA LEU A 208 -14.36 -6.04 5.35
C LEU A 208 -12.99 -5.91 6.05
N TYR A 209 -12.03 -6.83 5.86
CA TYR A 209 -10.82 -6.83 6.72
C TYR A 209 -9.48 -7.09 6.03
N ASP A 210 -9.44 -7.19 4.71
CA ASP A 210 -8.17 -7.36 4.00
C ASP A 210 -7.64 -5.98 3.57
N CYS A 211 -6.55 -5.55 4.20
CA CYS A 211 -5.88 -4.29 3.87
C CYS A 211 -5.25 -4.30 2.48
N CYS A 212 -4.80 -5.49 2.04
CA CYS A 212 -4.16 -5.68 0.77
C CYS A 212 -4.94 -6.71 -0.05
N PRO A 213 -4.95 -6.58 -1.39
CA PRO A 213 -5.56 -7.56 -2.27
C PRO A 213 -4.93 -8.94 -2.07
N SER A 214 -5.73 -9.99 -2.22
CA SER A 214 -5.22 -11.37 -2.24
C SER A 214 -4.72 -11.77 -3.64
N GLN A 215 -5.26 -11.14 -4.67
CA GLN A 215 -4.93 -11.39 -6.08
C GLN A 215 -5.44 -10.23 -6.96
N TRP A 216 -5.14 -10.28 -8.24
CA TRP A 216 -5.60 -9.33 -9.25
C TRP A 216 -6.41 -10.05 -10.31
N ILE A 217 -7.60 -9.53 -10.59
CA ILE A 217 -8.49 -10.05 -11.63
C ILE A 217 -8.24 -9.26 -12.89
N CYS A 218 -7.75 -9.92 -13.93
CA CYS A 218 -7.42 -9.26 -15.18
C CYS A 218 -8.54 -9.37 -16.22
N PRO A 219 -8.58 -8.46 -17.20
CA PRO A 219 -9.48 -8.58 -18.33
C PRO A 219 -9.19 -9.85 -19.12
N GLU A 220 -10.14 -10.77 -19.10
CA GLU A 220 -10.17 -11.98 -19.91
C GLU A 220 -11.46 -12.02 -20.76
N ASN A 221 -11.53 -12.93 -21.72
CA ASN A 221 -12.60 -12.96 -22.73
C ASN A 221 -14.01 -13.29 -22.19
N LYS A 222 -14.16 -13.70 -20.92
CA LYS A 222 -15.43 -14.14 -20.32
C LYS A 222 -15.86 -13.26 -19.15
N ILE A 223 -16.20 -12.01 -19.44
CA ILE A 223 -16.66 -11.04 -18.43
C ILE A 223 -18.03 -10.51 -18.82
N ILE A 224 -18.97 -10.56 -17.88
CA ILE A 224 -20.35 -10.08 -18.07
C ILE A 224 -20.49 -8.76 -17.32
N PHE A 225 -20.63 -7.68 -18.09
CA PHE A 225 -20.83 -6.33 -17.54
C PHE A 225 -22.33 -6.08 -17.34
N ASP A 226 -22.69 -5.42 -16.23
CA ASP A 226 -24.02 -4.86 -16.07
C ASP A 226 -24.24 -3.69 -17.03
N GLU A 227 -25.51 -3.37 -17.27
CA GLU A 227 -25.88 -2.18 -18.01
C GLU A 227 -25.25 -0.93 -17.37
N PRO A 228 -24.80 0.05 -18.19
CA PRO A 228 -24.19 1.25 -17.66
C PRO A 228 -25.18 1.99 -16.76
N VAL A 229 -24.79 2.23 -15.51
CA VAL A 229 -25.57 3.08 -14.62
C VAL A 229 -25.44 4.53 -15.12
N GLU A 230 -26.56 5.23 -15.30
CA GLU A 230 -26.52 6.68 -15.49
C GLU A 230 -25.94 7.33 -14.23
N SER A 231 -24.73 7.85 -14.35
CA SER A 231 -24.04 8.63 -13.33
C SER A 231 -23.79 10.02 -13.91
N HIS A 232 -24.14 11.06 -13.15
CA HIS A 232 -23.80 12.45 -13.44
C HIS A 232 -22.39 12.82 -12.95
N GLU A 233 -21.70 11.91 -12.26
CA GLU A 233 -20.33 12.11 -11.82
C GLU A 233 -19.34 11.62 -12.90
N ASP A 234 -18.37 12.45 -13.26
CA ASP A 234 -17.28 12.16 -14.21
C ASP A 234 -16.21 11.21 -13.63
N ILE A 235 -16.55 10.47 -12.57
CA ILE A 235 -15.68 9.53 -11.88
C ILE A 235 -15.74 8.19 -12.59
N THR A 236 -14.59 7.74 -13.08
CA THR A 236 -14.47 6.50 -13.85
C THR A 236 -13.29 5.66 -13.39
N CYS A 237 -13.45 4.34 -13.44
CA CYS A 237 -12.39 3.37 -13.20
C CYS A 237 -12.02 2.67 -14.50
N LEU A 238 -10.79 2.15 -14.55
CA LEU A 238 -10.28 1.34 -15.64
C LEU A 238 -10.25 -0.13 -15.25
N PHE A 239 -10.53 -0.96 -16.24
CA PHE A 239 -10.39 -2.40 -16.18
C PHE A 239 -9.87 -2.90 -17.54
N GLY A 240 -8.56 -3.01 -17.67
CA GLY A 240 -7.91 -3.03 -18.99
C GLY A 240 -8.26 -1.80 -19.80
N ASP A 241 -8.69 -2.02 -21.03
CA ASP A 241 -9.14 -0.96 -21.94
C ASP A 241 -10.62 -0.56 -21.71
N LYS A 242 -11.30 -1.15 -20.73
CA LYS A 242 -12.69 -0.82 -20.40
C LYS A 242 -12.74 0.31 -19.39
N THR A 243 -13.63 1.27 -19.64
CA THR A 243 -13.95 2.34 -18.70
C THR A 243 -15.28 2.03 -18.04
N LEU A 244 -15.29 2.06 -16.71
CA LEU A 244 -16.46 1.81 -15.87
C LEU A 244 -16.88 3.11 -15.20
N LYS A 245 -18.18 3.42 -15.26
CA LYS A 245 -18.75 4.52 -14.49
C LYS A 245 -18.77 4.16 -13.00
N LYS A 246 -18.73 5.16 -12.13
CA LYS A 246 -18.90 4.95 -10.68
C LYS A 246 -20.12 4.08 -10.39
N LYS A 247 -19.97 3.10 -9.49
CA LYS A 247 -20.95 2.06 -9.10
C LYS A 247 -21.34 1.06 -10.21
N GLN A 248 -20.81 1.18 -11.42
CA GLN A 248 -21.02 0.15 -12.45
C GLN A 248 -20.34 -1.15 -12.01
N LYS A 249 -21.07 -2.27 -12.19
CA LYS A 249 -20.64 -3.60 -11.78
C LYS A 249 -20.40 -4.53 -12.97
N PHE A 250 -19.61 -5.55 -12.73
CA PHE A 250 -19.50 -6.71 -13.60
C PHE A 250 -19.27 -7.96 -12.75
N TYR A 251 -19.61 -9.11 -13.32
CA TYR A 251 -19.52 -10.39 -12.64
C TYR A 251 -18.63 -11.35 -13.39
N ILE A 252 -17.92 -12.17 -12.61
CA ILE A 252 -17.04 -13.21 -13.11
C ILE A 252 -17.38 -14.49 -12.36
N ASP A 253 -17.62 -15.55 -13.12
CA ASP A 253 -17.69 -16.91 -12.57
C ASP A 253 -16.25 -17.40 -12.36
N HIS A 254 -15.86 -17.55 -11.10
CA HIS A 254 -14.54 -18.01 -10.70
C HIS A 254 -14.65 -19.35 -9.96
N GLU A 255 -13.59 -20.14 -9.92
CA GLU A 255 -13.57 -21.44 -9.23
C GLU A 255 -13.92 -21.32 -7.73
N MET A 256 -13.61 -20.17 -7.13
CA MET A 256 -13.89 -19.86 -5.72
C MET A 256 -15.32 -19.34 -5.45
N GLY A 257 -16.13 -19.17 -6.50
CA GLY A 257 -17.47 -18.60 -6.42
C GLY A 257 -17.66 -17.42 -7.36
N LYS A 258 -18.84 -16.79 -7.27
CA LYS A 258 -19.16 -15.62 -8.10
C LYS A 258 -18.44 -14.39 -7.56
N ILE A 259 -17.60 -13.77 -8.38
CA ILE A 259 -16.91 -12.53 -8.05
C ILE A 259 -17.74 -11.36 -8.58
N VAL A 260 -17.89 -10.33 -7.75
CA VAL A 260 -18.45 -9.04 -8.15
C VAL A 260 -17.35 -7.99 -8.15
N CYS A 261 -17.28 -7.21 -9.21
CA CYS A 261 -16.36 -6.10 -9.34
C CYS A 261 -17.14 -4.80 -9.56
N GLU A 262 -16.70 -3.72 -8.95
CA GLU A 262 -17.39 -2.43 -8.97
C GLU A 262 -16.39 -1.27 -9.06
N CYS A 263 -16.72 -0.22 -9.82
CA CYS A 263 -16.00 1.04 -9.73
C CYS A 263 -16.41 1.83 -8.48
N LYS A 264 -15.73 1.58 -7.36
CA LYS A 264 -15.96 2.30 -6.09
C LYS A 264 -15.08 3.54 -5.95
N LEU A 265 -13.78 3.40 -6.25
CA LEU A 265 -12.76 4.42 -6.05
C LEU A 265 -11.67 4.28 -7.13
N PRO A 266 -11.59 5.20 -8.11
CA PRO A 266 -10.61 5.15 -9.19
C PRO A 266 -9.15 5.20 -8.70
N PRO A 267 -8.19 4.72 -9.52
CA PRO A 267 -8.34 4.33 -10.93
C PRO A 267 -8.80 2.90 -11.18
N PHE A 268 -8.67 1.98 -10.21
CA PHE A 268 -9.01 0.57 -10.44
C PHE A 268 -10.48 0.27 -10.08
N ALA A 269 -11.09 -0.66 -10.80
CA ALA A 269 -12.26 -1.35 -10.26
C ALA A 269 -11.86 -2.23 -9.07
N THR A 270 -12.74 -2.46 -8.12
CA THR A 270 -12.47 -3.30 -6.94
C THR A 270 -13.34 -4.55 -6.96
N CYS A 271 -12.75 -5.72 -6.78
CA CYS A 271 -13.44 -7.00 -6.77
C CYS A 271 -13.51 -7.63 -5.38
N SER A 272 -14.57 -8.39 -5.14
CA SER A 272 -14.73 -9.23 -3.95
C SER A 272 -15.61 -10.44 -4.25
N LEU A 273 -15.59 -11.45 -3.38
CA LEU A 273 -16.59 -12.52 -3.44
C LEU A 273 -18.00 -11.93 -3.25
N LEU A 274 -18.93 -12.39 -4.07
CA LEU A 274 -20.34 -12.10 -3.87
C LEU A 274 -20.84 -13.00 -2.73
N GLU A 275 -21.18 -12.40 -1.60
CA GLU A 275 -21.82 -13.14 -0.50
C GLU A 275 -23.19 -13.63 -0.98
N THR A 276 -23.35 -14.96 -1.10
CA THR A 276 -24.67 -15.57 -1.24
C THR A 276 -25.33 -15.58 0.14
N ASN A 277 -26.24 -14.63 0.36
CA ASN A 277 -27.20 -14.69 1.46
C ASN A 277 -28.18 -15.86 1.29
#